data_AF-A0A4R4IRG9-F1
#
_entry.id   AF-A0A4R4IRG9-F1
#
_cell.length_a   1.000
_cell.length_b   1.000
_cell.length_c   1.000
_cell.angle_alpha   90.00
_cell.angle_beta   90.00
_cell.angle_gamma   90.00
#
_symmetry.space_group_name_H-M   'P 1'
#
loop_
_entity.id
_entity.type
_entity.pdbx_description
1 polymer ?
#
loop_
_entity_poly.entity_id
_entity_poly.type
_entity_poly.pdbx_seq_one_letter_code
_entity_poly.pdbx_strand_id
1 'polypeptide(L)'
;MSLQKNQPRPSGAKHLADRLKTQSASGLQFTLTAGGLPPETFVVAGFSLNEAFSTPFKLVVSLASADPAIDFAAVLDSRATLSILRAGKIERTVTGMVASFTQGNTGKHQTRYEMTLYPDMWRTTLRQNSRIFQRQDIKTILTTLLKESGVRDVIFRLRYSHPEREFCVQYRETDFDFLQRLTAEEGIFYFFEFNENKNTLVFADVA
;
A
#
# COMPACT_ATOMS: atom_id res chain seq x y z
N MET A 1 -53.32 -41.23 -12.66
CA MET A 1 -52.95 -40.75 -11.32
C MET A 1 -51.55 -41.27 -11.01
N SER A 2 -50.51 -40.46 -11.25
CA SER A 2 -49.13 -40.66 -10.75
C SER A 2 -48.18 -39.56 -11.29
N LEU A 3 -47.89 -38.61 -10.40
CA LEU A 3 -46.60 -37.97 -10.10
C LEU A 3 -45.72 -37.43 -11.25
N GLN A 4 -45.84 -36.13 -11.51
CA GLN A 4 -44.82 -35.32 -12.20
C GLN A 4 -43.56 -35.17 -11.32
N LYS A 5 -42.39 -35.49 -11.89
CA LYS A 5 -41.07 -35.25 -11.29
C LYS A 5 -40.81 -33.74 -11.17
N ASN A 6 -40.60 -33.27 -9.94
CA ASN A 6 -40.12 -31.91 -9.64
C ASN A 6 -38.74 -31.69 -10.25
N GLN A 7 -38.63 -30.72 -11.16
CA GLN A 7 -37.35 -30.14 -11.56
C GLN A 7 -36.77 -29.29 -10.40
N PRO A 8 -35.45 -29.28 -10.21
CA PRO A 8 -34.84 -28.49 -9.13
C PRO A 8 -34.94 -27.00 -9.45
N ARG A 9 -35.39 -26.21 -8.46
CA ARG A 9 -35.46 -24.75 -8.54
C ARG A 9 -34.04 -24.17 -8.78
N PRO A 10 -33.86 -23.22 -9.70
CA PRO A 10 -32.55 -22.61 -9.90
C PRO A 10 -32.13 -21.83 -8.65
N SER A 11 -30.92 -22.14 -8.16
CA SER A 11 -30.27 -21.51 -7.01
C SER A 11 -30.05 -20.01 -7.24
N GLY A 12 -30.67 -19.19 -6.39
CA GLY A 12 -30.59 -17.72 -6.45
C GLY A 12 -29.20 -17.11 -6.18
N ALA A 13 -28.18 -17.92 -5.91
CA ALA A 13 -26.82 -17.44 -5.64
C ALA A 13 -26.08 -16.95 -6.91
N LYS A 14 -26.47 -17.40 -8.11
CA LYS A 14 -25.84 -16.95 -9.37
C LYS A 14 -26.29 -15.56 -9.83
N HIS A 15 -27.37 -15.02 -9.26
CA HIS A 15 -28.03 -13.83 -9.81
C HIS A 15 -27.48 -12.48 -9.28
N LEU A 16 -26.69 -12.49 -8.20
CA LEU A 16 -26.10 -11.26 -7.61
C LEU A 16 -24.71 -10.95 -8.18
N ALA A 17 -23.87 -11.97 -8.39
CA ALA A 17 -22.57 -11.80 -9.05
C ALA A 17 -22.73 -11.30 -10.51
N ASP A 18 -23.77 -11.76 -11.22
CA ASP A 18 -24.12 -11.26 -12.55
C ASP A 18 -24.70 -9.84 -12.55
N ARG A 19 -25.37 -9.44 -11.46
CA ARG A 19 -25.90 -8.08 -11.31
C ARG A 19 -24.82 -7.03 -11.06
N LEU A 20 -23.69 -7.42 -10.48
CA LEU A 20 -22.51 -6.55 -10.39
C LEU A 20 -21.68 -6.52 -11.69
N LYS A 21 -21.86 -7.50 -12.59
CA LYS A 21 -21.11 -7.60 -13.85
C LYS A 21 -21.78 -6.93 -15.05
N THR A 22 -23.06 -6.55 -14.97
CA THR A 22 -23.85 -6.11 -16.15
C THR A 22 -24.44 -4.70 -16.02
N GLN A 23 -23.82 -3.81 -15.24
CA GLN A 23 -24.03 -2.38 -15.42
C GLN A 23 -22.68 -1.75 -15.65
N SER A 24 -22.50 -1.12 -16.82
CA SER A 24 -21.53 -0.04 -16.98
C SER A 24 -21.95 1.06 -16.03
N ALA A 25 -21.65 0.89 -14.74
CA ALA A 25 -21.99 1.84 -13.71
C ALA A 25 -21.15 3.08 -14.01
N SER A 26 -21.81 4.15 -14.44
CA SER A 26 -21.22 5.48 -14.64
C SER A 26 -20.70 6.10 -13.33
N GLY A 27 -20.73 5.36 -12.22
CA GLY A 27 -20.32 5.77 -10.89
C GLY A 27 -18.85 5.49 -10.58
N LEU A 28 -18.46 5.88 -9.36
CA LEU A 28 -17.17 5.55 -8.76
C LEU A 28 -17.13 4.06 -8.40
N GLN A 29 -16.04 3.39 -8.79
CA GLN A 29 -15.76 2.00 -8.47
C GLN A 29 -14.42 1.91 -7.75
N PHE A 30 -14.34 0.99 -6.80
CA PHE A 30 -13.14 0.74 -6.01
C PHE A 30 -12.78 -0.73 -6.12
N THR A 31 -11.55 -1.00 -6.52
CA THR A 31 -11.04 -2.37 -6.67
C THR A 31 -9.71 -2.49 -5.96
N LEU A 32 -9.41 -3.70 -5.47
CA LEU A 32 -8.15 -3.97 -4.79
C LEU A 32 -7.54 -5.28 -5.28
N THR A 33 -6.31 -5.21 -5.75
CA THR A 33 -5.47 -6.38 -6.03
C THR A 33 -4.42 -6.53 -4.94
N ALA A 34 -4.07 -7.76 -4.57
CA ALA A 34 -3.08 -8.02 -3.54
C ALA A 34 -2.24 -9.25 -3.89
N GLY A 35 -0.92 -9.08 -3.92
CA GLY A 35 0.04 -10.12 -4.24
C GLY A 35 -0.25 -10.80 -5.59
N GLY A 36 -0.19 -12.13 -5.58
CA GLY A 36 -0.55 -12.97 -6.73
C GLY A 36 -1.99 -13.48 -6.72
N LEU A 37 -2.86 -12.93 -5.86
CA LEU A 37 -4.25 -13.39 -5.77
C LEU A 37 -5.06 -12.93 -7.00
N PRO A 38 -6.10 -13.68 -7.40
CA PRO A 38 -7.01 -13.25 -8.46
C PRO A 38 -7.60 -11.85 -8.19
N PRO A 39 -7.73 -10.97 -9.20
CA PRO A 39 -8.23 -9.60 -9.00
C PRO A 39 -9.62 -9.51 -8.35
N GLU A 40 -10.46 -10.52 -8.54
CA GLU A 40 -11.82 -10.63 -7.98
C GLU A 40 -11.87 -11.19 -6.55
N THR A 41 -10.72 -11.47 -5.93
CA THR A 41 -10.66 -12.07 -4.59
C THR A 41 -11.30 -11.19 -3.53
N PHE A 42 -11.13 -9.88 -3.63
CA PHE A 42 -11.65 -8.92 -2.67
C PHE A 42 -12.61 -7.92 -3.31
N VAL A 43 -13.69 -7.64 -2.61
CA VAL A 43 -14.59 -6.50 -2.86
C VAL A 43 -14.26 -5.43 -1.82
N VAL A 44 -14.01 -4.21 -2.27
CA VAL A 44 -13.74 -3.07 -1.38
C VAL A 44 -15.05 -2.58 -0.76
N ALA A 45 -15.16 -2.69 0.56
CA ALA A 45 -16.31 -2.21 1.32
C ALA A 45 -16.14 -0.77 1.82
N GLY A 46 -14.88 -0.35 2.04
CA GLY A 46 -14.52 1.00 2.47
C GLY A 46 -13.02 1.15 2.62
N PHE A 47 -12.52 2.37 2.67
CA PHE A 47 -11.11 2.64 2.93
C PHE A 47 -10.92 4.01 3.58
N SER A 48 -9.76 4.17 4.22
CA SER A 48 -9.27 5.45 4.75
C SER A 48 -7.80 5.61 4.36
N LEU A 49 -7.49 6.71 3.68
CA LEU A 49 -6.14 7.06 3.24
C LEU A 49 -5.67 8.30 4.01
N ASN A 50 -4.57 8.18 4.73
CA ASN A 50 -3.90 9.29 5.39
C ASN A 50 -2.56 9.57 4.71
N GLU A 51 -2.38 10.80 4.23
CA GLU A 51 -1.19 11.28 3.52
C GLU A 51 -0.79 12.65 4.05
N ALA A 52 0.51 12.86 4.23
CA ALA A 52 1.08 14.15 4.60
C ALA A 52 2.52 14.23 4.09
N PHE A 53 3.03 15.46 3.93
CA PHE A 53 4.46 15.65 3.66
C PHE A 53 5.29 15.11 4.81
N SER A 54 6.44 14.54 4.46
CA SER A 54 7.40 13.96 5.40
C SER A 54 6.80 12.91 6.33
N THR A 55 5.74 12.22 5.89
CA THR A 55 5.08 11.15 6.65
C THR A 55 4.80 9.96 5.72
N PRO A 56 5.14 8.71 6.11
CA PRO A 56 4.71 7.53 5.36
C PRO A 56 3.19 7.48 5.31
N PHE A 57 2.59 7.37 4.13
CA PHE A 57 1.14 7.25 4.03
C PHE A 57 0.65 5.97 4.73
N LYS A 58 -0.59 5.99 5.19
CA LYS A 58 -1.29 4.81 5.72
C LYS A 58 -2.62 4.65 5.01
N LEU A 59 -2.80 3.50 4.37
CA LEU A 59 -4.07 3.11 3.75
C LEU A 59 -4.66 1.93 4.51
N VAL A 60 -5.84 2.11 5.09
CA VAL A 60 -6.63 1.03 5.70
C VAL A 60 -7.79 0.72 4.79
N VAL A 61 -7.96 -0.55 4.41
CA VAL A 61 -9.02 -1.01 3.51
C VAL A 61 -9.84 -2.09 4.19
N SER A 62 -11.15 -1.88 4.26
CA SER A 62 -12.12 -2.90 4.66
C SER A 62 -12.57 -3.67 3.41
N LEU A 63 -12.44 -4.99 3.47
CA LEU A 63 -12.62 -5.90 2.35
C LEU A 63 -13.67 -6.96 2.68
N ALA A 64 -14.34 -7.46 1.66
CA ALA A 64 -15.17 -8.65 1.73
C ALA A 64 -14.70 -9.67 0.69
N SER A 65 -14.61 -10.95 1.06
CA SER A 65 -14.33 -12.05 0.14
C SER A 65 -15.37 -13.15 0.29
N ALA A 66 -15.62 -13.90 -0.79
CA ALA A 66 -16.38 -15.14 -0.73
C ALA A 66 -15.55 -16.29 -0.13
N ASP A 67 -14.22 -16.18 -0.17
CA ASP A 67 -13.30 -17.16 0.39
C ASP A 67 -13.03 -16.82 1.87
N PRO A 68 -13.38 -17.71 2.82
CA PRO A 68 -13.09 -17.52 4.23
C PRO A 68 -11.67 -17.95 4.65
N ALA A 69 -10.87 -18.53 3.74
CA ALA A 69 -9.60 -19.19 4.05
C ALA A 69 -8.45 -18.65 3.18
N ILE A 70 -8.43 -17.35 2.91
CA ILE A 70 -7.31 -16.68 2.24
C ILE A 70 -6.01 -16.95 3.01
N ASP A 71 -4.99 -17.42 2.30
CA ASP A 71 -3.65 -17.61 2.87
C ASP A 71 -3.00 -16.25 3.19
N PHE A 72 -2.76 -16.00 4.47
CA PHE A 72 -2.14 -14.77 4.95
C PHE A 72 -0.70 -14.64 4.46
N ALA A 73 0.02 -15.74 4.29
CA ALA A 73 1.41 -15.71 3.82
C ALA A 73 1.50 -15.26 2.35
N ALA A 74 0.45 -15.48 1.55
CA ALA A 74 0.37 -14.99 0.18
C ALA A 74 0.07 -13.48 0.10
N VAL A 75 -0.41 -12.87 1.20
CA VAL A 75 -0.86 -11.47 1.26
C VAL A 75 0.12 -10.57 1.99
N LEU A 76 0.60 -10.99 3.17
CA LEU A 76 1.52 -10.19 3.99
C LEU A 76 2.84 -9.93 3.26
N ASP A 77 3.41 -8.74 3.46
CA ASP A 77 4.64 -8.25 2.82
C ASP A 77 4.58 -8.19 1.26
N SER A 78 3.45 -8.54 0.68
CA SER A 78 3.19 -8.41 -0.76
C SER A 78 2.74 -7.00 -1.14
N ARG A 79 2.81 -6.69 -2.44
CA ARG A 79 2.27 -5.45 -3.01
C ARG A 79 0.75 -5.57 -3.15
N ALA A 80 0.01 -4.56 -2.69
CA ALA A 80 -1.41 -4.41 -2.95
C ALA A 80 -1.70 -3.03 -3.54
N THR A 81 -2.70 -2.96 -4.41
CA THR A 81 -3.07 -1.73 -5.14
C THR A 81 -4.56 -1.48 -5.00
N LEU A 82 -4.91 -0.34 -4.40
CA LEU A 82 -6.26 0.21 -4.46
C LEU A 82 -6.40 1.04 -5.72
N SER A 83 -7.36 0.72 -6.58
CA SER A 83 -7.69 1.51 -7.76
C SER A 83 -9.05 2.17 -7.61
N ILE A 84 -9.08 3.48 -7.86
CA ILE A 84 -10.27 4.32 -7.91
C ILE A 84 -10.60 4.57 -9.37
N LEU A 85 -11.75 4.10 -9.82
CA LEU A 85 -12.21 4.22 -11.20
C LEU A 85 -13.47 5.07 -11.28
N ARG A 86 -13.61 5.84 -12.36
CA ARG A 86 -14.85 6.53 -12.71
C ARG A 86 -15.20 6.18 -14.15
N ALA A 87 -16.43 5.71 -14.36
CA ALA A 87 -16.91 5.31 -15.69
C ALA A 87 -15.95 4.35 -16.42
N GLY A 88 -15.34 3.41 -15.67
CA GLY A 88 -14.40 2.41 -16.20
C GLY A 88 -12.96 2.91 -16.42
N LYS A 89 -12.66 4.20 -16.22
CA LYS A 89 -11.30 4.74 -16.32
C LYS A 89 -10.67 4.88 -14.93
N ILE A 90 -9.42 4.47 -14.77
CA ILE A 90 -8.64 4.67 -13.54
C ILE A 90 -8.36 6.17 -13.37
N GLU A 91 -8.83 6.74 -12.26
CA GLU A 91 -8.53 8.14 -11.86
C GLU A 91 -7.33 8.22 -10.92
N ARG A 92 -7.21 7.24 -10.01
CA ARG A 92 -6.13 7.20 -9.03
C ARG A 92 -5.82 5.76 -8.64
N THR A 93 -4.55 5.49 -8.42
CA THR A 93 -4.09 4.24 -7.80
C THR A 93 -3.27 4.56 -6.57
N VAL A 94 -3.43 3.76 -5.53
CA VAL A 94 -2.56 3.79 -4.35
C VAL A 94 -2.01 2.38 -4.19
N THR A 95 -0.74 2.21 -4.53
CA THR A 95 -0.04 0.94 -4.32
C THR A 95 0.64 1.01 -2.96
N GLY A 96 0.86 -0.11 -2.30
CA GLY A 96 1.63 -0.19 -1.05
C GLY A 96 2.00 -1.63 -0.72
N MET A 97 2.85 -1.80 0.28
CA MET A 97 3.11 -3.10 0.89
C MET A 97 2.05 -3.37 1.96
N VAL A 98 1.55 -4.60 2.01
CA VAL A 98 0.64 -5.04 3.08
C VAL A 98 1.44 -5.28 4.37
N ALA A 99 1.27 -4.39 5.35
CA ALA A 99 1.92 -4.50 6.66
C ALA A 99 1.06 -5.26 7.69
N SER A 100 -0.26 -5.25 7.51
CA SER A 100 -1.18 -5.99 8.36
C SER A 100 -2.36 -6.50 7.53
N PHE A 101 -2.79 -7.72 7.81
CA PHE A 101 -3.95 -8.35 7.22
C PHE A 101 -4.67 -9.11 8.33
N THR A 102 -5.96 -8.82 8.51
CA THR A 102 -6.77 -9.36 9.60
C THR A 102 -8.05 -9.93 9.04
N GLN A 103 -8.41 -11.14 9.47
CA GLN A 103 -9.73 -11.71 9.19
C GLN A 103 -10.69 -11.36 10.33
N GLY A 104 -11.81 -10.76 9.96
CA GLY A 104 -12.92 -10.48 10.87
C GLY A 104 -14.00 -11.56 10.81
N ASN A 105 -15.23 -11.16 11.07
CA ASN A 105 -16.36 -12.09 11.11
C ASN A 105 -16.62 -12.74 9.75
N THR A 106 -16.81 -14.07 9.79
CA THR A 106 -17.30 -14.86 8.66
C THR A 106 -18.82 -14.92 8.70
N GLY A 107 -19.46 -14.28 7.73
CA GLY A 107 -20.91 -14.35 7.54
C GLY A 107 -21.31 -15.58 6.72
N LYS A 108 -22.59 -15.66 6.33
CA LYS A 108 -23.14 -16.80 5.57
C LYS A 108 -22.57 -16.95 4.16
N HIS A 109 -22.20 -15.84 3.52
CA HIS A 109 -21.76 -15.80 2.12
C HIS A 109 -20.46 -15.05 1.91
N GLN A 110 -20.01 -14.27 2.89
CA GLN A 110 -18.83 -13.43 2.78
C GLN A 110 -18.12 -13.32 4.12
N THR A 111 -16.80 -13.26 4.04
CA THR A 111 -15.90 -13.02 5.16
C THR A 111 -15.33 -11.62 5.05
N ARG A 112 -15.31 -10.91 6.18
CA ARG A 112 -14.72 -9.58 6.26
C ARG A 112 -13.22 -9.68 6.51
N TYR A 113 -12.45 -8.87 5.80
CA TYR A 113 -11.02 -8.70 6.01
C TYR A 113 -10.70 -7.22 6.19
N GLU A 114 -9.62 -6.93 6.89
CA GLU A 114 -9.02 -5.60 6.95
C GLU A 114 -7.56 -5.69 6.52
N MET A 115 -7.14 -4.77 5.67
CA MET A 115 -5.79 -4.70 5.15
C MET A 115 -5.22 -3.31 5.42
N THR A 116 -4.02 -3.24 6.00
CA THR A 116 -3.28 -1.98 6.15
C THR A 116 -2.07 -1.98 5.24
N LEU A 117 -1.99 -0.97 4.39
CA LEU A 117 -0.89 -0.75 3.46
C LEU A 117 -0.06 0.46 3.90
N TYR A 118 1.25 0.35 3.72
CA TYR A 118 2.23 1.42 3.89
C TYR A 118 3.15 1.49 2.65
N PRO A 119 3.87 2.59 2.43
CA PRO A 119 4.96 2.60 1.45
C PRO A 119 6.08 1.64 1.87
N ASP A 120 6.89 1.19 0.92
CA ASP A 120 8.05 0.33 1.19
C ASP A 120 9.00 0.95 2.24
N MET A 121 9.10 2.28 2.26
CA MET A 121 9.87 3.07 3.24
C MET A 121 9.47 2.77 4.67
N TRP A 122 8.24 2.38 4.96
CA TRP A 122 7.82 2.10 6.34
C TRP A 122 8.66 1.00 7.01
N ARG A 123 9.29 0.09 6.25
CA ARG A 123 10.23 -0.90 6.80
C ARG A 123 11.40 -0.28 7.57
N THR A 124 11.80 0.96 7.27
CA THR A 124 12.87 1.67 8.01
C THR A 124 12.46 1.96 9.47
N THR A 125 11.16 1.92 9.79
CA THR A 125 10.64 2.09 11.17
C THR A 125 10.82 0.85 12.04
N LEU A 126 11.06 -0.32 11.42
CA LEU A 126 11.03 -1.61 12.11
C LEU A 126 12.41 -2.04 12.63
N ARG A 127 13.47 -1.29 12.27
CA ARG A 127 14.85 -1.63 12.61
C ARG A 127 15.52 -0.44 13.29
N GLN A 128 16.23 -0.75 14.38
CA GLN A 128 17.08 0.18 15.12
C GLN A 128 18.55 -0.19 14.92
N ASN A 129 19.41 0.82 14.72
CA ASN A 129 20.84 0.62 14.50
C ASN A 129 21.70 1.62 15.29
N SER A 130 22.99 1.30 15.40
CA SER A 130 24.06 2.21 15.81
C SER A 130 25.22 2.10 14.82
N ARG A 131 25.49 3.15 14.05
CA ARG A 131 26.53 3.16 13.00
C ARG A 131 27.03 4.56 12.68
N ILE A 132 28.19 4.61 12.02
CA ILE A 132 28.88 5.84 11.65
C ILE A 132 28.91 5.95 10.13
N PHE A 133 28.59 7.13 9.63
CA PHE A 133 28.80 7.56 8.25
C PHE A 133 29.88 8.65 8.26
N GLN A 134 30.99 8.42 7.55
CA GLN A 134 32.09 9.38 7.47
C GLN A 134 32.26 9.85 6.03
N ARG A 135 32.41 11.16 5.84
CA ARG A 135 32.62 11.77 4.52
C ARG A 135 31.56 11.33 3.50
N GLN A 136 30.30 11.44 3.89
CA GLN A 136 29.16 11.13 3.03
C GLN A 136 28.17 12.29 3.01
N ASP A 137 27.62 12.57 1.83
CA ASP A 137 26.51 13.50 1.68
C ASP A 137 25.17 12.86 2.12
N ILE A 138 24.16 13.71 2.32
CA ILE A 138 22.84 13.25 2.75
C ILE A 138 22.21 12.29 1.73
N LYS A 139 22.38 12.52 0.43
CA LYS A 139 21.79 11.64 -0.61
C LYS A 139 22.33 10.22 -0.49
N THR A 140 23.63 10.08 -0.23
CA THR A 140 24.34 8.81 -0.08
C THR A 140 23.88 8.08 1.18
N ILE A 141 23.78 8.80 2.30
CA ILE A 141 23.28 8.23 3.57
C ILE A 141 21.84 7.75 3.39
N LEU A 142 20.95 8.60 2.87
CA LEU A 142 19.53 8.27 2.65
C LEU A 142 19.37 7.09 1.68
N THR A 143 20.12 7.09 0.58
CA THR A 143 20.09 5.99 -0.39
C THR A 143 20.52 4.67 0.24
N THR A 144 21.51 4.69 1.12
CA THR A 144 21.98 3.49 1.84
C THR A 144 20.88 2.93 2.74
N LEU A 145 20.27 3.77 3.59
CA LEU A 145 19.17 3.40 4.47
C LEU A 145 17.99 2.78 3.71
N LEU A 146 17.61 3.42 2.61
CA LEU A 146 16.46 3.03 1.80
C LEU A 146 16.69 1.73 1.04
N LYS A 147 17.89 1.54 0.46
CA LYS A 147 18.26 0.30 -0.24
C LYS A 147 18.28 -0.90 0.71
N GLU A 148 18.84 -0.74 1.90
CA GLU A 148 18.86 -1.79 2.93
C GLU A 148 17.45 -2.22 3.34
N SER A 149 16.48 -1.31 3.27
CA SER A 149 15.06 -1.57 3.58
C SER A 149 14.23 -2.01 2.36
N GLY A 150 14.87 -2.24 1.21
CA GLY A 150 14.20 -2.71 -0.01
C GLY A 150 13.47 -1.63 -0.81
N VAL A 151 13.65 -0.35 -0.48
CA VAL A 151 13.08 0.77 -1.24
C VAL A 151 13.96 1.02 -2.48
N ARG A 152 13.36 0.96 -3.67
CA ARG A 152 14.10 1.03 -4.95
C ARG A 152 13.80 2.31 -5.74
N ASP A 153 12.55 2.75 -5.74
CA ASP A 153 12.10 3.88 -6.55
C ASP A 153 12.21 5.18 -5.73
N VAL A 154 13.40 5.79 -5.75
CA VAL A 154 13.71 7.02 -5.01
C VAL A 154 14.22 8.10 -5.96
N ILE A 155 13.69 9.31 -5.85
CA ILE A 155 14.11 10.48 -6.63
C ILE A 155 14.50 11.62 -5.67
N PHE A 156 15.63 12.27 -5.95
CA PHE A 156 16.08 13.47 -5.25
C PHE A 156 15.91 14.70 -6.15
N ARG A 157 14.96 15.57 -5.82
CA ARG A 157 14.72 16.88 -6.46
C ARG A 157 15.23 18.01 -5.55
N LEU A 158 16.51 17.93 -5.17
CA LEU A 158 17.16 18.91 -4.30
C LEU A 158 17.78 20.04 -5.13
N ARG A 159 17.50 21.29 -4.76
CA ARG A 159 17.99 22.51 -5.38
C ARG A 159 19.21 23.07 -4.65
N TYR A 160 19.29 22.87 -3.34
CA TYR A 160 20.46 23.29 -2.57
C TYR A 160 21.60 22.29 -2.70
N SER A 161 22.83 22.79 -2.53
CA SER A 161 23.99 21.94 -2.34
C SER A 161 24.03 21.49 -0.88
N HIS A 162 23.94 20.17 -0.67
CA HIS A 162 24.06 19.56 0.66
C HIS A 162 25.47 18.97 0.79
N PRO A 163 26.42 19.68 1.44
CA PRO A 163 27.81 19.24 1.49
C PRO A 163 27.97 17.93 2.24
N GLU A 164 29.07 17.22 1.93
CA GLU A 164 29.44 16.03 2.66
C GLU A 164 29.64 16.33 4.14
N ARG A 165 29.15 15.44 4.99
CA ARG A 165 29.39 15.49 6.42
C ARG A 165 30.68 14.77 6.73
N GLU A 166 31.59 15.43 7.45
CA GLU A 166 32.83 14.81 7.91
C GLU A 166 32.53 13.58 8.77
N PHE A 167 31.57 13.72 9.68
CA PHE A 167 31.17 12.67 10.60
C PHE A 167 29.68 12.77 10.94
N CYS A 168 28.95 11.65 10.78
CA CYS A 168 27.53 11.55 11.11
C CYS A 168 27.25 10.21 11.79
N VAL A 169 26.48 10.22 12.88
CA VAL A 169 26.18 9.03 13.67
C VAL A 169 24.68 8.80 13.71
N GLN A 170 24.28 7.57 13.42
CA GLN A 170 23.00 7.01 13.82
C GLN A 170 23.23 6.30 15.16
N TYR A 171 22.58 6.74 16.24
CA TYR A 171 22.84 6.18 17.57
C TYR A 171 21.54 5.72 18.24
N ARG A 172 21.33 4.40 18.30
CA ARG A 172 20.19 3.77 18.96
C ARG A 172 18.85 4.38 18.52
N GLU A 173 18.71 4.69 17.24
CA GLU A 173 17.47 5.20 16.65
C GLU A 173 17.09 4.35 15.44
N THR A 174 15.82 4.38 15.03
CA THR A 174 15.40 3.64 13.84
C THR A 174 16.02 4.23 12.58
N ASP A 175 16.11 3.45 11.50
CA ASP A 175 16.55 4.00 10.21
C ASP A 175 15.60 5.12 9.74
N PHE A 176 14.31 5.04 10.10
CA PHE A 176 13.33 6.08 9.87
C PHE A 176 13.57 7.36 10.69
N ASP A 177 13.78 7.24 12.00
CA ASP A 177 13.99 8.41 12.87
C ASP A 177 15.28 9.14 12.48
N PHE A 178 16.32 8.39 12.13
CA PHE A 178 17.57 8.94 11.62
C PHE A 178 17.35 9.70 10.31
N LEU A 179 16.62 9.08 9.36
CA LEU A 179 16.25 9.72 8.10
C LEU A 179 15.47 11.01 8.33
N GLN A 180 14.46 10.98 9.19
CA GLN A 180 13.62 12.14 9.53
C GLN A 180 14.45 13.30 10.08
N ARG A 181 15.31 12.99 11.06
CA ARG A 181 16.21 13.96 11.67
C ARG A 181 17.14 14.60 10.63
N LEU A 182 17.79 13.79 9.79
CA LEU A 182 18.69 14.29 8.75
C LEU A 182 17.96 15.15 7.71
N THR A 183 16.79 14.72 7.25
CA THR A 183 16.02 15.50 6.27
C THR A 183 15.54 16.82 6.86
N ALA A 184 15.11 16.83 8.14
CA ALA A 184 14.70 18.06 8.81
C ALA A 184 15.86 19.03 9.02
N GLU A 185 17.04 18.55 9.41
CA GLU A 185 18.26 19.38 9.55
C GLU A 185 18.62 20.11 8.25
N GLU A 186 18.44 19.46 7.10
CA GLU A 186 18.76 20.00 5.78
C GLU A 186 17.58 20.73 5.10
N GLY A 187 16.42 20.84 5.77
CA GLY A 187 15.22 21.46 5.19
C GLY A 187 14.60 20.67 4.03
N ILE A 188 14.86 19.36 3.97
CA ILE A 188 14.33 18.45 2.96
C ILE A 188 13.01 17.87 3.46
N PHE A 189 11.98 17.89 2.62
CA PHE A 189 10.74 17.17 2.82
C PHE A 189 10.60 16.05 1.79
N TYR A 190 9.68 15.12 2.02
CA TYR A 190 9.40 14.06 1.06
C TYR A 190 7.91 13.77 0.88
N PHE A 191 7.57 13.16 -0.25
CA PHE A 191 6.22 12.71 -0.58
C PHE A 191 6.26 11.50 -1.53
N PHE A 192 5.09 10.91 -1.79
CA PHE A 192 4.95 9.73 -2.64
C PHE A 192 4.17 10.08 -3.91
N GLU A 193 4.75 9.75 -5.07
CA GLU A 193 4.07 9.82 -6.36
C GLU A 193 3.62 8.41 -6.78
N PHE A 194 2.32 8.28 -7.10
CA PHE A 194 1.71 7.02 -7.50
C PHE A 194 1.48 7.01 -9.01
N ASN A 195 2.27 6.23 -9.74
CA ASN A 195 2.17 6.12 -11.20
C ASN A 195 2.10 4.65 -11.59
N GLU A 196 1.00 4.20 -12.20
CA GLU A 196 0.86 2.91 -12.89
C GLU A 196 1.60 1.74 -12.19
N ASN A 197 1.25 1.48 -10.92
CA ASN A 197 1.81 0.41 -10.05
C ASN A 197 3.21 0.67 -9.45
N LYS A 198 3.75 1.88 -9.59
CA LYS A 198 4.97 2.34 -8.94
C LYS A 198 4.65 3.39 -7.88
N ASN A 199 5.32 3.24 -6.74
CA ASN A 199 5.34 4.23 -5.67
C ASN A 199 6.72 4.86 -5.64
N THR A 200 6.83 6.07 -6.17
CA THR A 200 8.10 6.78 -6.16
C THR A 200 8.18 7.63 -4.91
N LEU A 201 9.20 7.41 -4.09
CA LEU A 201 9.54 8.29 -2.97
C LEU A 201 10.35 9.47 -3.49
N VAL A 202 9.86 10.68 -3.32
CA VAL A 202 10.51 11.91 -3.80
C VAL A 202 10.97 12.74 -2.60
N PHE A 203 12.27 13.02 -2.53
CA PHE A 203 12.84 14.03 -1.63
C PHE A 203 12.99 15.35 -2.37
N ALA A 204 12.59 16.46 -1.73
CA ALA A 204 12.64 17.80 -2.32
C ALA A 204 12.96 18.86 -1.25
N ASP A 205 13.46 20.00 -1.71
CA ASP A 205 13.63 21.23 -0.94
C ASP A 205 12.97 22.41 -1.70
N VAL A 206 12.74 23.52 -1.01
CA VAL A 206 12.17 24.75 -1.61
C VAL A 206 13.22 25.86 -1.63
N ALA A 207 13.48 26.39 -2.82
CA ALA A 207 14.30 27.58 -3.03
C ALA A 207 13.66 28.83 -2.41
#